data_AF-A0A2E3KED4-F1
#
_entry.id   AF-A0A2E3KED4-F1
#
_cell.length_a   1.000
_cell.length_b   1.000
_cell.length_c   1.000
_cell.angle_alpha   90.00
_cell.angle_beta   90.00
_cell.angle_gamma   90.00
#
_symmetry.space_group_name_H-M   'P 1'
#
loop_
_entity.id
_entity.type
_entity.pdbx_description
1 polymer ?
#
loop_
_entity_poly.entity_id
_entity_poly.type
_entity_poly.pdbx_seq_one_letter_code
_entity_poly.pdbx_strand_id
1 'polypeptide(L)' 'MNHVEVFNDPQTIAREMVVEVEHTKIGKMKTIGVPVKLSDTPAKISKAAPLLGEHNDEVLEDWCIT' A
#
# COMPACT_ATOMS: atom_id res chain seq x y z
N MET A 1 15.44 8.22 -18.31
CA MET A 1 14.22 8.02 -17.53
C MET A 1 14.50 8.42 -16.10
N ASN A 2 13.82 9.44 -15.60
CA ASN A 2 13.92 9.88 -14.21
C ASN A 2 12.71 9.37 -13.39
N HIS A 3 12.78 9.49 -12.07
CA HIS A 3 11.73 9.07 -11.14
C HIS A 3 10.33 9.54 -11.57
N VAL A 4 10.17 10.84 -11.88
CA VAL A 4 8.87 11.45 -12.18
C VAL A 4 8.30 10.96 -13.51
N GLU A 5 9.15 10.69 -14.50
CA GLU A 5 8.74 10.14 -15.79
C GLU A 5 8.14 8.73 -15.64
N VAL A 6 8.72 7.89 -14.77
CA VAL A 6 8.24 6.53 -14.53
C VAL A 6 6.82 6.51 -13.94
N PHE A 7 6.47 7.46 -13.06
CA PHE A 7 5.13 7.54 -12.48
C PHE A 7 4.04 7.98 -13.46
N ASN A 8 4.42 8.65 -14.55
CA ASN A 8 3.48 9.15 -15.56
C ASN A 8 3.50 8.32 -16.84
N ASP A 9 4.31 7.27 -16.90
CA ASP A 9 4.41 6.41 -18.07
C ASP A 9 3.10 5.63 -18.33
N PRO A 10 2.59 5.57 -19.58
CA PRO A 10 1.35 4.88 -19.88
C PRO A 10 1.34 3.41 -19.44
N GLN A 11 2.48 2.73 -19.50
CA GLN A 11 2.59 1.32 -19.12
C GLN A 11 2.48 1.14 -17.60
N THR A 12 3.06 2.05 -16.82
CA THR A 12 3.00 1.97 -15.35
C THR A 12 1.60 2.28 -14.83
N ILE A 13 0.89 3.21 -15.47
CA ILE A 13 -0.53 3.49 -15.19
C ILE A 13 -1.40 2.32 -15.59
N ALA A 14 -1.26 1.80 -16.82
CA ALA A 14 -2.08 0.69 -17.33
C ALA A 14 -1.92 -0.60 -16.53
N ARG A 15 -0.77 -0.78 -15.86
CA ARG A 15 -0.48 -1.96 -15.03
C ARG A 15 -0.72 -1.73 -13.54
N GLU A 16 -1.30 -0.58 -13.15
CA GLU A 16 -1.55 -0.23 -11.75
C GLU A 16 -0.28 -0.37 -10.88
N MET A 17 0.84 0.14 -11.41
CA MET A 17 2.14 0.11 -10.74
C MET A 17 2.30 1.27 -9.75
N VAL A 18 1.37 2.22 -9.78
CA VAL A 18 1.30 3.38 -8.89
C VAL A 18 -0.09 3.38 -8.28
N VAL A 19 -0.18 3.24 -6.97
CA VAL A 19 -1.46 3.21 -6.25
C VAL A 19 -1.52 4.34 -5.24
N GLU A 20 -2.70 4.92 -5.07
CA GLU A 20 -2.97 5.93 -4.03
C GLU A 20 -3.47 5.24 -2.77
N VAL A 21 -2.86 5.55 -1.64
CA VAL A 21 -3.27 5.06 -0.31
C VAL A 21 -3.46 6.23 0.64
N GLU A 22 -4.39 6.09 1.58
CA GLU A 22 -4.63 7.06 2.64
C GLU A 22 -3.81 6.67 3.86
N HIS A 23 -2.81 7.49 4.23
CA HIS A 23 -1.99 7.26 5.41
C HIS A 23 -2.48 8.13 6.58
N THR A 24 -2.68 7.53 7.75
CA THR A 24 -3.25 8.13 8.96
C THR A 24 -2.67 9.52 9.30
N LYS A 25 -1.36 9.70 9.11
CA LYS A 25 -0.65 10.98 9.39
C LYS A 25 -0.38 11.87 8.18
N ILE A 26 -0.14 11.29 7.00
CA ILE A 26 0.40 12.02 5.83
C ILE A 26 -0.74 12.38 4.86
N GLY A 27 -1.88 11.72 4.99
CA GLY A 27 -3.00 11.82 4.06
C GLY A 27 -2.75 10.96 2.82
N LYS A 28 -3.36 11.37 1.70
CA LYS A 28 -3.20 10.74 0.39
C LYS A 28 -1.75 10.74 -0.08
N MET A 29 -1.21 9.56 -0.35
CA MET A 29 0.11 9.39 -0.93
C MET A 29 0.13 8.32 -2.03
N LYS A 30 1.06 8.47 -2.98
CA LYS A 30 1.32 7.48 -4.02
C LYS A 30 2.39 6.51 -3.55
N THR A 31 2.14 5.22 -3.72
CA THR A 31 3.10 4.14 -3.45
C THR A 31 3.21 3.22 -4.66
N ILE A 32 4.28 2.42 -4.70
CA ILE A 32 4.51 1.44 -5.76
C ILE A 32 3.59 0.23 -5.51
N GLY A 33 2.81 -0.12 -6.53
CA GLY A 33 1.91 -1.27 -6.55
C GLY A 33 2.64 -2.61 -6.64
N VAL A 34 1.89 -3.71 -6.56
CA VAL A 34 2.48 -5.05 -6.70
C VAL A 34 2.89 -5.29 -8.15
N PRO A 35 4.18 -5.55 -8.44
CA PRO A 35 4.68 -5.67 -9.81
C PRO A 35 4.21 -6.95 -10.51
N VAL A 36 3.98 -8.02 -9.73
CA VAL A 36 3.51 -9.31 -10.23
C VAL A 36 1.99 -9.38 -10.06
N LYS A 37 1.28 -9.55 -11.18
CA LYS A 37 -0.18 -9.66 -11.21
C LYS A 37 -0.56 -11.13 -11.39
N LEU A 38 -1.15 -11.72 -10.36
CA LEU A 38 -1.67 -13.08 -10.40
C LEU A 38 -3.15 -13.04 -10.80
N SER A 39 -3.58 -13.94 -11.68
CA SER A 39 -4.97 -14.02 -12.13
C SER A 39 -5.92 -14.49 -11.04
N ASP A 40 -5.50 -15.52 -10.31
CA ASP A 40 -6.38 -16.24 -9.37
C ASP A 40 -6.35 -15.61 -7.97
N THR A 41 -5.22 -15.04 -7.58
CA THR A 41 -4.99 -14.41 -6.27
C THR A 41 -4.35 -13.03 -6.43
N PRO A 42 -5.09 -12.06 -7.00
CA PRO A 42 -4.55 -10.72 -7.22
C PRO A 42 -4.18 -10.06 -5.89
N ALA A 43 -2.89 -9.80 -5.71
CA ALA A 43 -2.38 -9.07 -4.56
C ALA A 43 -2.86 -7.61 -4.60
N LYS A 44 -3.32 -7.10 -3.47
CA LYS A 44 -3.86 -5.73 -3.32
C LYS A 44 -3.21 -5.04 -2.13
N ILE A 45 -2.88 -3.78 -2.31
CA ILE A 45 -2.46 -2.89 -1.21
C ILE A 45 -3.74 -2.32 -0.61
N SER A 46 -4.12 -2.79 0.58
CA SER A 46 -5.40 -2.45 1.23
C SER A 46 -5.31 -1.33 2.25
N LYS A 47 -4.13 -1.13 2.86
CA LYS A 47 -3.88 -0.10 3.87
C LYS A 47 -2.51 0.51 3.65
N ALA A 48 -2.35 1.77 4.07
CA ALA A 48 -1.05 2.41 4.15
C ALA A 48 -0.20 1.80 5.29
N ALA A 49 1.06 2.21 5.38
CA ALA A 49 1.92 1.81 6.49
C ALA A 49 1.30 2.27 7.83
N PRO A 50 1.27 1.40 8.86
CA PRO A 50 0.74 1.77 10.16
C PRO A 50 1.68 2.74 10.88
N LEU A 51 1.12 3.52 11.81
CA LEU A 51 1.90 4.23 12.81
C LEU A 51 2.57 3.26 13.79
N LEU A 52 3.60 3.75 14.48
CA LEU A 52 4.24 3.02 15.56
C LEU A 52 3.19 2.72 16.64
N GLY A 53 2.90 1.42 16.83
CA GLY A 53 1.96 0.94 17.83
C GLY A 53 0.48 0.97 17.43
N GLU A 54 0.14 1.27 16.17
CA GLU A 54 -1.26 1.46 15.72
C GLU A 54 -2.17 0.24 15.97
N HIS A 55 -1.62 -0.97 15.96
CA HIS A 55 -2.38 -2.21 16.15
C HIS A 55 -1.99 -2.96 17.43
N ASN A 56 -1.29 -2.31 18.38
CA ASN A 56 -0.83 -3.00 19.60
C ASN A 56 -2.00 -3.54 20.42
N ASP A 57 -3.01 -2.71 20.69
CA ASP A 57 -4.16 -3.10 21.51
C ASP A 57 -4.98 -4.21 20.84
N GLU A 58 -5.20 -4.12 19.52
CA GLU A 58 -5.89 -5.16 18.73
C GLU A 58 -5.19 -6.53 18.86
N VAL A 59 -3.85 -6.55 18.76
CA VAL A 59 -3.08 -7.79 18.86
C VAL A 59 -3.03 -8.33 20.30
N LEU A 60 -2.93 -7.45 21.31
CA LEU A 60 -2.91 -7.86 22.72
C LEU A 60 -4.27 -8.43 23.17
N GLU A 61 -5.37 -7.88 22.67
CA GLU A 61 -6.72 -8.43 22.87
C GLU A 61 -6.88 -9.80 22.19
N ASP A 62 -6.44 -9.94 20.93
CA ASP A 62 -6.51 -11.21 20.20
C ASP A 62 -5.72 -12.33 20.92
N TRP A 63 -4.61 -11.97 21.56
CA TRP A 63 -3.76 -12.91 22.29
C TRP A 63 -4.20 -13.10 23.76
N CYS A 64 -5.28 -12.45 24.20
CA CYS A 64 -5.78 -12.49 25.58
C CYS A 64 -4.72 -12.08 26.63
N ILE A 65 -3.86 -11.11 26.30
CA ILE A 65 -2.78 -10.64 27.19
C ILE A 65 -3.21 -9.42 28.02
N THR A 66 -4.28 -8.75 27.62
CA THR A 66 -4.97 -7.65 28.33
C THR A 66 -6.30 -8.11 28.89
#